data_AF-A0A9P1AUF8-F1
#
_entry.id   AF-A0A9P1AUF8-F1
#
_cell.length_a   1.000
_cell.length_b   1.000
_cell.length_c   1.000
_cell.angle_alpha   90.00
_cell.angle_beta   90.00
_cell.angle_gamma   90.00
#
_symmetry.space_group_name_H-M   'P 1'
#
loop_
_entity.id
_entity.type
_entity.pdbx_description
1 polymer ?
#
loop_
_entity_poly.entity_id
_entity_poly.type
_entity_poly.pdbx_seq_one_letter_code
_entity_poly.pdbx_strand_id
1 'polypeptide(L)'
;MSSLNYFLLLLALQYQYANATQLDEKRRSCKYKKLLIPSGHTTKSDVIHLQYERDIFRQIIDEECKSLSEKDQMEVRPRRSVRKLFSFFSAKRIGAVAKPIMKGLKGKGKTFTKYAKLPLKYGKKTVSFGVRNNIGDIAETAIESIPDVMEAVNSIREPHEPEGKEENAELTLKSSLESFRGNISSLLKYGKLGADIWSTYSVWKVLGIHPDELTSWEELTSSDVQCVKDDFTWMYSIRFRVNVEEEMEVKAEMCSDFGVFSNNTYEYYHLPNEYLVQRNEKIYSVDGIKCSGTEPNYCPESSLKEEECSVNNVEKCRSTTEILTFLRHLSRNLPTAVVYYGPEEKWALIGETERNYTVPPFNLLYFLLEEGEVLRIGRETFIR
;
A
#
# COMPACT_ATOMS: atom_id res chain seq x y z
N MET A 1 11.43 -34.06 -52.24
CA MET A 1 10.32 -33.12 -51.92
C MET A 1 9.34 -33.65 -50.86
N SER A 2 9.64 -34.74 -50.13
CA SER A 2 8.71 -35.37 -49.19
C SER A 2 8.85 -34.92 -47.72
N SER A 3 10.05 -34.50 -47.29
CA SER A 3 10.33 -34.12 -45.90
C SER A 3 9.68 -32.79 -45.47
N LEU A 4 9.66 -31.78 -46.35
CA LEU A 4 9.11 -30.46 -46.05
C LEU A 4 7.60 -30.51 -45.76
N ASN A 5 6.86 -31.31 -46.53
CA ASN A 5 5.43 -31.50 -46.32
C ASN A 5 5.13 -32.23 -45.00
N TYR A 6 5.98 -33.17 -44.58
CA TYR A 6 5.81 -33.86 -43.30
C TYR A 6 6.08 -32.93 -42.10
N PHE A 7 7.05 -32.02 -42.24
CA PHE A 7 7.35 -31.01 -41.21
C PHE A 7 6.24 -29.96 -41.10
N LEU A 8 5.68 -29.52 -42.24
CA LEU A 8 4.50 -28.64 -42.26
C LEU A 8 3.24 -29.34 -41.71
N LEU A 9 3.06 -30.63 -41.94
CA LEU A 9 1.95 -31.39 -41.35
C LEU A 9 2.12 -31.55 -39.84
N LEU A 10 3.34 -31.79 -39.35
CA LEU A 10 3.65 -31.84 -37.92
C LEU A 10 3.48 -30.47 -37.24
N LEU A 11 3.89 -29.38 -37.90
CA LEU A 11 3.64 -28.02 -37.40
C LEU A 11 2.14 -27.69 -37.39
N ALA A 12 1.39 -28.04 -38.45
CA ALA A 12 -0.06 -27.85 -38.49
C ALA A 12 -0.77 -28.71 -37.43
N LEU A 13 -0.33 -29.95 -37.21
CA LEU A 13 -0.83 -30.81 -36.14
C LEU A 13 -0.46 -30.29 -34.75
N GLN A 14 0.74 -29.74 -34.54
CA GLN A 14 1.10 -29.11 -33.26
C GLN A 14 0.31 -27.80 -33.04
N TYR A 15 0.04 -27.03 -34.09
CA TYR A 15 -0.79 -25.82 -34.02
C TYR A 15 -2.27 -26.14 -33.81
N GLN A 16 -2.74 -27.31 -34.26
CA GLN A 16 -4.08 -27.83 -33.95
C GLN A 16 -4.15 -28.59 -32.62
N TYR A 17 -3.05 -29.18 -32.13
CA TYR A 17 -2.98 -29.75 -30.78
C TYR A 17 -2.70 -28.70 -29.70
N ALA A 18 -2.30 -27.48 -30.08
CA ALA A 18 -2.52 -26.26 -29.30
C ALA A 18 -4.02 -25.85 -29.30
N ASN A 19 -4.90 -26.85 -29.11
CA ASN A 19 -6.34 -26.70 -29.01
C ASN A 19 -6.69 -25.92 -27.74
N ALA A 20 -6.83 -24.60 -27.88
CA ALA A 20 -7.60 -23.74 -26.98
C ALA A 20 -7.44 -24.05 -25.46
N THR A 21 -6.21 -23.96 -24.95
CA THR A 21 -5.96 -23.80 -23.50
C THR A 21 -6.67 -22.56 -22.94
N GLN A 22 -6.93 -21.58 -23.81
CA GLN A 22 -7.78 -20.42 -23.59
C GLN A 22 -9.25 -20.73 -23.86
N LEU A 23 -10.14 -20.24 -22.99
CA LEU A 23 -11.58 -20.16 -23.25
C LEU A 23 -11.88 -19.17 -24.39
N ASP A 24 -12.77 -19.47 -25.33
CA ASP A 24 -13.18 -18.47 -26.36
C ASP A 24 -13.71 -17.20 -25.68
N GLU A 25 -13.26 -16.01 -26.10
CA GLU A 25 -13.76 -14.72 -25.58
C GLU A 25 -15.29 -14.62 -25.63
N LYS A 26 -15.92 -15.18 -26.67
CA LYS A 26 -17.40 -15.22 -26.82
C LYS A 26 -18.10 -16.07 -25.76
N ARG A 27 -17.37 -16.94 -25.07
CA ARG A 27 -17.84 -17.77 -23.95
C ARG A 27 -17.57 -17.14 -22.57
N ARG A 28 -16.92 -15.97 -22.48
CA ARG A 28 -16.54 -15.37 -21.20
C ARG A 28 -17.53 -14.27 -20.75
N SER A 29 -18.04 -14.40 -19.54
CA SER A 29 -18.65 -13.30 -18.76
C SER A 29 -17.62 -12.79 -17.77
N CYS A 30 -17.02 -11.62 -17.99
CA CYS A 30 -15.95 -11.07 -17.15
C CYS A 30 -16.29 -9.69 -16.55
N LYS A 31 -16.15 -9.55 -15.22
CA LYS A 31 -16.10 -8.24 -14.53
C LYS A 31 -14.65 -7.86 -14.28
N TYR A 32 -14.32 -6.59 -14.44
CA TYR A 32 -12.96 -6.07 -14.28
C TYR A 32 -12.90 -5.04 -13.15
N LYS A 33 -11.78 -5.01 -12.43
CA LYS A 33 -11.47 -3.99 -11.42
C LYS A 33 -9.99 -3.60 -11.47
N LYS A 34 -9.66 -2.37 -11.10
CA LYS A 34 -8.28 -1.95 -10.84
C LYS A 34 -7.94 -2.20 -9.38
N LEU A 35 -6.79 -2.83 -9.13
CA LEU A 35 -6.24 -3.07 -7.79
C LEU A 35 -4.80 -2.57 -7.74
N LEU A 36 -4.33 -2.18 -6.56
CA LEU A 36 -2.90 -2.04 -6.26
C LEU A 36 -2.44 -3.33 -5.58
N ILE A 37 -1.39 -3.96 -6.09
CA ILE A 37 -0.75 -5.13 -5.47
C ILE A 37 0.75 -4.87 -5.28
N PRO A 38 1.43 -5.59 -4.38
CA PRO A 38 2.88 -5.56 -4.32
C PRO A 38 3.50 -6.17 -5.59
N SER A 39 4.50 -5.48 -6.14
CA SER A 39 5.19 -5.89 -7.36
C SER A 39 6.14 -7.07 -7.19
N GLY A 40 6.55 -7.41 -5.95
CA GLY A 40 7.68 -8.29 -5.68
C GLY A 40 9.06 -7.62 -5.87
N HIS A 41 9.10 -6.31 -6.14
CA HIS A 41 10.32 -5.51 -6.15
C HIS A 41 10.35 -4.57 -4.95
N THR A 42 11.55 -4.34 -4.40
CA THR A 42 11.75 -3.37 -3.32
C THR A 42 12.49 -2.14 -3.81
N THR A 43 12.04 -0.97 -3.35
CA THR A 43 12.68 0.33 -3.60
C THR A 43 13.11 0.93 -2.27
N LYS A 44 14.02 1.92 -2.32
CA LYS A 44 14.35 2.72 -1.14
C LYS A 44 13.26 3.75 -0.90
N SER A 45 12.67 3.71 0.29
CA SER A 45 11.68 4.68 0.76
C SER A 45 12.14 6.13 0.67
N ASP A 46 11.19 7.04 0.86
CA ASP A 46 11.49 8.40 1.27
C ASP A 46 12.34 8.43 2.54
N VAL A 47 13.07 9.55 2.73
CA VAL A 47 13.95 9.71 3.89
C VAL A 47 13.11 9.91 5.14
N ILE A 48 13.23 8.97 6.09
CA ILE A 48 12.62 9.07 7.41
C ILE A 48 13.53 9.92 8.30
N HIS A 49 12.95 10.85 9.04
CA HIS A 49 13.63 11.70 10.02
C HIS A 49 13.05 11.41 11.41
N LEU A 50 13.86 10.89 12.34
CA LEU A 50 13.44 10.73 13.74
C LEU A 50 13.62 12.04 14.50
N GLN A 51 12.52 12.60 14.98
CA GLN A 51 12.49 13.88 15.72
C GLN A 51 11.48 13.84 16.87
N TYR A 52 11.78 13.08 17.92
CA TYR A 52 10.97 13.05 19.15
C TYR A 52 10.74 14.43 19.73
N GLU A 53 9.51 14.76 20.16
CA GLU A 53 9.22 16.05 20.79
C GLU A 53 9.85 16.20 22.18
N ARG A 54 9.93 15.10 22.95
CA ARG A 54 10.45 15.10 24.33
C ARG A 54 11.98 15.22 24.37
N ASP A 55 12.48 16.19 25.15
CA ASP A 55 13.92 16.49 25.26
C ASP A 55 14.78 15.29 25.69
N ILE A 56 14.26 14.38 26.53
CA ILE A 56 15.00 13.20 27.01
C ILE A 56 15.37 12.26 25.84
N PHE A 57 14.43 11.98 24.93
CA PHE A 57 14.71 11.15 23.76
C PHE A 57 15.66 11.84 22.78
N ARG A 58 15.52 13.16 22.61
CA ARG A 58 16.47 13.97 21.82
C ARG A 58 17.88 13.93 22.41
N GLN A 59 18.03 14.00 23.73
CA GLN A 59 19.32 13.89 24.42
C GLN A 59 19.95 12.50 24.21
N ILE A 60 19.16 11.42 24.26
CA ILE A 60 19.68 10.07 23.98
C ILE A 60 20.19 9.96 22.53
N ILE A 61 19.46 10.48 21.55
CA ILE A 61 19.92 10.53 20.15
C ILE A 61 21.21 11.34 20.02
N ASP A 62 21.25 12.52 20.65
CA ASP A 62 22.40 13.43 20.61
C ASP A 62 23.65 12.81 21.26
N GLU A 63 23.51 12.09 22.38
CA GLU A 63 24.58 11.31 23.01
C GLU A 63 25.09 10.16 22.12
N GLU A 64 24.19 9.30 21.62
CA GLU A 64 24.57 8.14 20.80
C GLU A 64 25.27 8.60 19.51
N CYS A 65 24.71 9.62 18.83
CA CYS A 65 25.30 10.20 17.62
C CYS A 65 26.65 10.90 17.86
N LYS A 66 26.80 11.65 18.97
CA LYS A 66 28.11 12.20 19.38
C LYS A 66 29.13 11.09 19.56
N SER A 67 28.75 10.01 20.25
CA SER A 67 29.64 8.88 20.55
C SER A 67 30.17 8.15 19.30
N LEU A 68 29.44 8.21 18.18
CA LEU A 68 29.89 7.68 16.89
C LEU A 68 30.82 8.68 16.20
N SER A 69 30.43 9.96 16.12
CA SER A 69 31.23 11.02 15.49
C SER A 69 32.63 11.20 16.13
N GLU A 70 32.78 10.87 17.41
CA GLU A 70 34.06 10.88 18.12
C GLU A 70 34.92 9.64 17.84
N LYS A 71 34.30 8.47 17.59
CA LYS A 71 35.00 7.23 17.22
C LYS A 71 35.58 7.31 15.81
N ASP A 72 34.79 7.79 14.86
CA ASP A 72 35.25 8.01 13.47
C ASP A 72 36.43 9.00 13.42
N GLN A 73 36.42 10.01 14.30
CA GLN A 73 37.53 10.95 14.46
C GLN A 73 38.74 10.36 15.22
N MET A 74 38.57 9.31 16.02
CA MET A 74 39.68 8.62 16.70
C MET A 74 40.42 7.66 15.76
N GLU A 75 39.73 6.94 14.87
CA GLU A 75 40.39 6.01 13.93
C GLU A 75 41.26 6.74 12.89
N VAL A 76 40.90 7.96 12.51
CA VAL A 76 41.66 8.79 11.54
C VAL A 76 42.84 9.54 12.18
N ARG A 77 43.00 9.54 13.51
CA ARG A 77 44.08 10.28 14.20
C ARG A 77 45.27 9.38 14.56
N PRO A 78 46.47 9.58 13.97
CA PRO A 78 47.66 8.86 14.41
C PRO A 78 47.98 9.23 15.86
N ARG A 79 48.14 8.22 16.71
CA ARG A 79 48.34 8.37 18.16
C ARG A 79 49.46 9.36 18.48
N ARG A 80 49.09 10.51 19.04
CA ARG A 80 49.97 11.29 19.93
C ARG A 80 49.44 11.18 21.35
N SER A 81 50.28 10.67 22.24
CA SER A 81 50.05 10.66 23.68
C SER A 81 50.09 12.07 24.24
N VAL A 82 49.36 12.30 25.34
CA VAL A 82 49.85 12.93 26.59
C VAL A 82 48.77 12.75 27.67
N ARG A 83 49.21 12.70 28.94
CA ARG A 83 48.42 12.42 30.15
C ARG A 83 47.70 13.67 30.72
N LYS A 84 46.69 13.41 31.58
CA LYS A 84 46.14 14.30 32.64
C LYS A 84 45.30 15.49 32.13
N LEU A 85 44.32 16.03 32.87
CA LEU A 85 43.92 15.87 34.28
C LEU A 85 42.40 16.18 34.44
N PHE A 86 41.73 15.60 35.45
CA PHE A 86 40.41 16.05 35.91
C PHE A 86 40.50 17.37 36.69
N SER A 87 39.54 18.29 36.53
CA SER A 87 39.20 19.30 37.54
C SER A 87 37.75 19.80 37.39
N PHE A 88 37.17 20.23 38.52
CA PHE A 88 35.75 20.52 38.71
C PHE A 88 35.33 21.97 38.34
N PHE A 89 34.03 22.13 38.05
CA PHE A 89 33.12 23.26 38.32
C PHE A 89 33.60 24.73 38.42
N SER A 90 32.79 25.60 37.78
CA SER A 90 32.26 26.90 38.26
C SER A 90 32.84 28.24 37.73
N ALA A 91 32.00 29.29 37.90
CA ALA A 91 32.29 30.74 37.86
C ALA A 91 32.18 31.57 36.54
N LYS A 92 30.94 31.82 36.12
CA LYS A 92 30.29 33.16 36.09
C LYS A 92 31.18 34.44 35.89
N ARG A 93 31.04 35.13 34.75
CA ARG A 93 31.18 36.60 34.48
C ARG A 93 30.65 36.84 33.06
N ILE A 94 29.55 37.56 32.78
CA ILE A 94 29.24 39.01 32.93
C ILE A 94 30.22 39.94 32.20
N GLY A 95 29.73 40.60 31.13
CA GLY A 95 29.98 42.03 30.88
C GLY A 95 30.69 42.45 29.58
N ALA A 96 29.91 42.84 28.54
CA ALA A 96 30.16 43.84 27.47
C ALA A 96 29.28 43.46 26.25
N VAL A 97 28.15 44.09 25.90
CA VAL A 97 27.88 45.51 25.62
C VAL A 97 28.82 46.14 24.59
N ALA A 98 28.53 45.92 23.31
CA ALA A 98 28.87 46.83 22.21
C ALA A 98 27.89 46.67 21.03
N LYS A 99 27.12 47.72 20.73
CA LYS A 99 26.51 47.96 19.40
C LYS A 99 27.31 49.10 18.74
N PRO A 100 27.49 49.09 17.41
CA PRO A 100 26.76 50.07 16.58
C PRO A 100 25.97 49.36 15.45
N ILE A 101 24.70 49.70 15.19
CA ILE A 101 24.20 50.85 14.38
C ILE A 101 24.33 50.62 12.85
N MET A 102 23.18 50.67 12.19
CA MET A 102 22.95 50.45 10.76
C MET A 102 23.47 51.56 9.84
N LYS A 103 23.84 51.19 8.61
CA LYS A 103 23.79 51.93 7.33
C LYS A 103 24.07 50.91 6.19
N GLY A 104 23.36 50.83 5.06
CA GLY A 104 22.15 51.53 4.61
C GLY A 104 21.60 50.93 3.30
N LEU A 105 20.37 51.28 2.94
CA LEU A 105 19.66 50.81 1.72
C LEU A 105 20.11 51.51 0.42
N LYS A 106 20.01 50.80 -0.72
CA LYS A 106 19.62 51.19 -2.12
C LYS A 106 20.38 50.30 -3.15
N GLY A 107 19.84 49.85 -4.29
CA GLY A 107 18.48 49.88 -4.87
C GLY A 107 18.42 48.82 -6.00
N LYS A 108 17.30 48.13 -6.27
CA LYS A 108 16.19 48.47 -7.20
C LYS A 108 16.58 48.90 -8.63
N GLY A 109 16.31 48.02 -9.61
CA GLY A 109 16.17 48.32 -11.06
C GLY A 109 15.91 47.02 -11.86
N LYS A 110 14.65 46.63 -12.14
CA LYS A 110 13.82 47.01 -13.32
C LYS A 110 14.23 46.28 -14.62
N THR A 111 13.62 45.14 -14.95
CA THR A 111 12.38 44.94 -15.75
C THR A 111 12.54 45.07 -17.27
N PHE A 112 12.14 44.02 -18.00
CA PHE A 112 11.53 44.14 -19.33
C PHE A 112 10.25 43.31 -19.44
N THR A 113 9.16 44.00 -19.75
CA THR A 113 7.88 43.46 -20.27
C THR A 113 8.05 43.19 -21.79
N LYS A 114 7.15 42.53 -22.56
CA LYS A 114 5.69 42.72 -22.70
C LYS A 114 5.14 41.84 -23.86
N TYR A 115 3.80 41.83 -24.05
CA TYR A 115 3.02 41.32 -25.21
C TYR A 115 2.73 39.80 -25.27
N ALA A 116 1.53 39.32 -25.65
CA ALA A 116 0.23 39.99 -25.84
C ALA A 116 -1.01 39.07 -25.65
N LYS A 117 -1.99 39.58 -24.90
CA LYS A 117 -3.45 39.66 -25.15
C LYS A 117 -4.23 38.51 -25.82
N LEU A 118 -5.12 37.89 -25.02
CA LEU A 118 -6.46 37.38 -25.39
C LEU A 118 -7.44 38.52 -25.77
N PRO A 119 -8.58 38.23 -26.43
CA PRO A 119 -9.89 38.09 -25.72
C PRO A 119 -10.71 36.84 -26.16
N LEU A 120 -11.27 36.01 -25.25
CA LEU A 120 -12.58 36.13 -24.55
C LEU A 120 -13.81 35.88 -25.47
N LYS A 121 -14.63 34.82 -25.30
CA LYS A 121 -15.65 34.49 -24.25
C LYS A 121 -16.24 33.08 -24.58
N TYR A 122 -17.00 32.31 -23.78
CA TYR A 122 -17.49 32.22 -22.37
C TYR A 122 -17.73 30.69 -22.11
N GLY A 123 -17.90 30.13 -20.90
CA GLY A 123 -17.68 30.65 -19.54
C GLY A 123 -18.17 29.68 -18.43
N LYS A 124 -17.43 29.67 -17.29
CA LYS A 124 -17.76 29.10 -15.95
C LYS A 124 -17.84 27.55 -15.82
N LYS A 125 -17.24 26.89 -14.82
CA LYS A 125 -16.49 27.36 -13.61
C LYS A 125 -15.18 26.57 -13.45
N THR A 126 -14.12 27.27 -13.05
CA THR A 126 -12.96 26.69 -12.33
C THR A 126 -12.62 27.60 -11.16
N VAL A 127 -12.18 27.02 -10.05
CA VAL A 127 -11.50 27.73 -8.96
C VAL A 127 -10.12 27.10 -8.85
N SER A 128 -9.10 27.87 -9.20
CA SER A 128 -7.70 27.48 -9.06
C SER A 128 -6.98 28.58 -8.29
N PHE A 129 -6.48 28.27 -7.09
CA PHE A 129 -5.50 29.09 -6.41
C PHE A 129 -4.17 28.35 -6.40
N GLY A 130 -3.21 28.84 -7.19
CA GLY A 130 -1.80 28.57 -6.98
C GLY A 130 -1.20 29.73 -6.23
N VAL A 131 -0.61 29.48 -5.06
CA VAL A 131 0.20 30.46 -4.33
C VAL A 131 1.61 29.88 -4.18
N ARG A 132 2.61 30.75 -4.41
CA ARG A 132 4.03 30.42 -4.34
C ARG A 132 4.46 30.15 -2.90
N ASN A 133 5.53 29.38 -2.77
CA ASN A 133 6.33 29.18 -1.55
C ASN A 133 6.31 30.40 -0.61
N ASN A 134 5.79 30.19 0.59
CA ASN A 134 6.22 30.93 1.77
C ASN A 134 6.73 29.92 2.79
N ILE A 135 7.86 30.27 3.41
CA ILE A 135 8.40 29.59 4.57
C ILE A 135 7.59 30.06 5.77
N GLY A 136 7.11 29.12 6.58
CA GLY A 136 6.29 29.40 7.76
C GLY A 136 4.94 28.70 7.69
N ASP A 137 4.89 27.49 8.25
CA ASP A 137 3.85 27.03 9.18
C ASP A 137 4.17 25.57 9.56
N ILE A 138 5.11 25.41 10.51
CA ILE A 138 5.28 24.16 11.27
C ILE A 138 4.23 24.21 12.37
N ALA A 139 3.04 23.66 12.10
CA ALA A 139 1.94 23.61 13.05
C ALA A 139 0.97 22.47 12.74
N GLU A 140 1.45 21.22 12.74
CA GLU A 140 0.57 20.08 13.00
C GLU A 140 1.33 19.04 13.83
N THR A 141 1.26 19.24 15.15
CA THR A 141 1.78 18.34 16.19
C THR A 141 0.94 17.06 16.21
N ALA A 142 1.42 16.01 15.55
CA ALA A 142 0.96 14.65 15.80
C ALA A 142 1.65 14.12 17.07
N ILE A 143 0.87 13.61 18.02
CA ILE A 143 1.39 13.10 19.30
C ILE A 143 2.22 11.85 19.03
N GLU A 144 3.55 11.95 19.13
CA GLU A 144 4.43 10.78 19.17
C GLU A 144 4.38 10.13 20.55
N SER A 145 3.38 9.28 20.76
CA SER A 145 3.19 8.49 21.98
C SER A 145 3.75 7.08 21.84
N ILE A 146 4.94 6.85 22.41
CA ILE A 146 5.33 5.53 22.91
C ILE A 146 4.44 5.27 24.15
N PRO A 147 3.45 4.35 24.12
CA PRO A 147 2.39 4.30 25.13
C PRO A 147 2.93 4.05 26.55
N ASP A 148 3.77 3.02 26.69
CA ASP A 148 4.30 2.56 27.97
C ASP A 148 5.15 3.64 28.69
N VAL A 149 5.83 4.49 27.92
CA VAL A 149 6.65 5.61 28.44
C VAL A 149 5.84 6.89 28.64
N MET A 150 4.67 7.00 28.01
CA MET A 150 3.72 8.07 28.32
C MET A 150 3.07 7.82 29.68
N GLU A 151 2.64 6.60 29.96
CA GLU A 151 2.00 6.23 31.24
C GLU A 151 2.96 6.39 32.42
N ALA A 152 4.17 5.81 32.35
CA ALA A 152 5.18 5.90 33.41
C ALA A 152 5.69 7.33 33.69
N VAL A 153 5.72 8.22 32.69
CA VAL A 153 6.10 9.64 32.89
C VAL A 153 4.94 10.45 33.48
N ASN A 154 3.71 10.16 33.08
CA ASN A 154 2.54 10.90 33.57
C ASN A 154 2.19 10.53 35.02
N SER A 155 2.43 9.27 35.43
CA SER A 155 2.20 8.83 36.82
C SER A 155 3.10 9.51 37.86
N ILE A 156 4.24 10.09 37.43
CA ILE A 156 5.15 10.86 38.31
C ILE A 156 4.62 12.29 38.55
N ARG A 157 3.59 12.73 37.80
CA ARG A 157 3.12 14.12 37.77
C ARG A 157 1.87 14.40 38.62
N GLU A 158 1.24 13.38 39.19
CA GLU A 158 0.08 13.53 40.09
C GLU A 158 0.50 13.44 41.57
N PRO A 159 0.38 14.52 42.36
CA PRO A 159 0.88 14.54 43.74
C PRO A 159 -0.18 14.04 44.74
N HIS A 160 -0.42 12.72 44.82
CA HIS A 160 -1.11 12.08 45.96
C HIS A 160 -0.79 10.57 46.09
N GLU A 161 0.17 10.24 46.98
CA GLU A 161 0.43 8.99 47.76
C GLU A 161 0.23 7.57 47.12
N PRO A 162 1.01 6.53 47.53
CA PRO A 162 1.98 6.48 48.64
C PRO A 162 3.43 6.13 48.22
N GLU A 163 4.36 6.23 49.17
CA GLU A 163 5.83 6.09 49.06
C GLU A 163 6.36 4.75 48.47
N GLY A 164 5.50 3.81 48.06
CA GLY A 164 5.88 2.54 47.41
C GLY A 164 5.56 2.45 45.90
N LYS A 165 4.88 3.45 45.33
CA LYS A 165 4.58 3.48 43.88
C LYS A 165 5.60 4.26 43.05
N GLU A 166 6.20 5.30 43.64
CA GLU A 166 7.15 6.19 42.97
C GLU A 166 8.43 5.45 42.52
N GLU A 167 9.03 4.66 43.40
CA GLU A 167 10.22 3.85 43.10
C GLU A 167 10.00 2.86 41.94
N ASN A 168 8.81 2.25 41.88
CA ASN A 168 8.42 1.36 40.78
C ASN A 168 8.20 2.12 39.45
N ALA A 169 7.64 3.33 39.48
CA ALA A 169 7.47 4.16 38.29
C ALA A 169 8.81 4.67 37.74
N GLU A 170 9.74 5.08 38.62
CA GLU A 170 11.09 5.50 38.24
C GLU A 170 11.91 4.33 37.65
N LEU A 171 11.82 3.13 38.24
CA LEU A 171 12.41 1.90 37.71
C LEU A 171 11.85 1.55 36.33
N THR A 172 10.53 1.66 36.14
CA THR A 172 9.88 1.42 34.85
C THR A 172 10.35 2.41 33.79
N LEU A 173 10.33 3.71 34.09
CA LEU A 173 10.79 4.76 33.19
C LEU A 173 12.26 4.56 32.78
N LYS A 174 13.13 4.24 33.74
CA LYS A 174 14.55 3.99 33.47
C LYS A 174 14.74 2.78 32.54
N SER A 175 14.03 1.69 32.80
CA SER A 175 14.04 0.49 31.95
C SER A 175 13.63 0.82 30.51
N SER A 176 12.57 1.60 30.31
CA SER A 176 12.13 2.01 28.97
C SER A 176 13.12 2.96 28.28
N LEU A 177 13.77 3.87 29.01
CA LEU A 177 14.82 4.74 28.43
C LEU A 177 16.08 3.95 28.04
N GLU A 178 16.43 2.90 28.79
CA GLU A 178 17.51 1.97 28.44
C GLU A 178 17.14 1.10 27.21
N SER A 179 15.88 0.64 27.11
CA SER A 179 15.32 -0.01 25.91
C SER A 179 15.43 0.90 24.68
N PHE A 180 14.94 2.13 24.80
CA PHE A 180 15.00 3.12 23.71
C PHE A 180 16.45 3.39 23.27
N ARG A 181 17.37 3.58 24.21
CA ARG A 181 18.81 3.73 23.91
C ARG A 181 19.36 2.50 23.19
N GLY A 182 18.98 1.30 23.62
CA GLY A 182 19.32 0.05 22.94
C GLY A 182 18.82 0.00 21.49
N ASN A 183 17.56 0.39 21.26
CA ASN A 183 16.93 0.45 19.94
C ASN A 183 17.64 1.45 19.01
N ILE A 184 17.94 2.67 19.49
CA ILE A 184 18.73 3.67 18.74
C ILE A 184 20.14 3.15 18.42
N SER A 185 20.82 2.55 19.39
CA SER A 185 22.18 2.03 19.21
C SER A 185 22.21 0.83 18.24
N SER A 186 21.13 0.04 18.17
CA SER A 186 20.94 -1.06 17.22
C SER A 186 20.70 -0.55 15.79
N LEU A 187 19.86 0.48 15.64
CA LEU A 187 19.62 1.16 14.36
C LEU A 187 20.92 1.71 13.77
N LEU A 188 21.69 2.45 14.58
CA LEU A 188 22.92 3.12 14.14
C LEU A 188 24.06 2.14 13.78
N LYS A 189 24.12 0.95 14.41
CA LYS A 189 25.21 -0.03 14.19
C LYS A 189 24.88 -1.11 13.17
N TYR A 190 23.61 -1.52 13.11
CA TYR A 190 23.19 -2.72 12.36
C TYR A 190 22.05 -2.45 11.38
N GLY A 191 21.56 -1.20 11.28
CA GLY A 191 20.38 -0.86 10.50
C GLY A 191 19.08 -1.47 11.02
N LYS A 192 19.09 -2.12 12.20
CA LYS A 192 17.92 -2.81 12.75
C LYS A 192 16.97 -1.84 13.44
N LEU A 193 15.73 -1.81 12.99
CA LEU A 193 14.67 -1.00 13.59
C LEU A 193 14.14 -1.71 14.83
N GLY A 194 14.33 -1.09 16.00
CA GLY A 194 13.78 -1.54 17.27
C GLY A 194 12.33 -1.08 17.49
N ALA A 195 11.62 -1.70 18.42
CA ALA A 195 10.17 -1.48 18.64
C ALA A 195 9.79 0.00 18.87
N ASP A 196 10.61 0.76 19.62
CA ASP A 196 10.33 2.18 19.90
C ASP A 196 10.53 3.10 18.67
N ILE A 197 11.34 2.67 17.70
CA ILE A 197 11.51 3.38 16.43
C ILE A 197 10.37 3.01 15.50
N TRP A 198 10.02 1.72 15.47
CA TRP A 198 8.85 1.21 14.75
C TRP A 198 7.57 1.93 15.13
N SER A 199 7.36 2.25 16.40
CA SER A 199 6.14 2.92 16.88
C SER A 199 6.11 4.44 16.63
N THR A 200 7.06 4.99 15.86
CA THR A 200 7.11 6.43 15.57
C THR A 200 6.29 6.76 14.33
N TYR A 201 5.38 7.75 14.42
CA TYR A 201 4.46 8.13 13.33
C TYR A 201 5.16 8.44 11.99
N SER A 202 6.37 9.02 12.02
CA SER A 202 7.17 9.28 10.82
C SER A 202 7.55 8.01 10.05
N VAL A 203 7.66 6.87 10.74
CA VAL A 203 7.93 5.55 10.12
C VAL A 203 6.66 5.02 9.47
N TRP A 204 5.52 5.00 10.19
CA TRP A 204 4.23 4.54 9.65
C TRP A 204 3.81 5.33 8.41
N LYS A 205 3.96 6.66 8.45
CA LYS A 205 3.59 7.55 7.35
C LYS A 205 4.36 7.26 6.06
N VAL A 206 5.62 6.83 6.16
CA VAL A 206 6.46 6.48 5.00
C VAL A 206 6.25 5.04 4.55
N LEU A 207 5.88 4.14 5.47
CA LEU A 207 5.62 2.73 5.17
C LEU A 207 4.20 2.43 4.71
N GLY A 208 3.24 3.31 5.01
CA GLY A 208 1.82 3.11 4.68
C GLY A 208 1.08 2.07 5.53
N ILE A 209 1.76 1.43 6.49
CA ILE A 209 1.25 0.30 7.28
C ILE A 209 1.17 0.68 8.76
N HIS A 210 0.04 0.38 9.41
CA HIS A 210 -0.12 0.55 10.86
C HIS A 210 0.58 -0.60 11.60
N PRO A 211 1.16 -0.40 12.82
CA PRO A 211 1.74 -1.47 13.62
C PRO A 211 0.90 -2.76 13.64
N ASP A 212 -0.38 -2.63 13.97
CA ASP A 212 -1.27 -3.77 14.20
C ASP A 212 -1.58 -4.61 12.95
N GLU A 213 -1.13 -4.17 11.76
CA GLU A 213 -1.32 -4.84 10.47
C GLU A 213 -0.10 -5.69 10.04
N LEU A 214 1.05 -5.56 10.72
CA LEU A 214 2.28 -6.31 10.42
C LEU A 214 2.33 -7.66 11.13
N THR A 215 2.26 -8.75 10.37
CA THR A 215 2.41 -10.13 10.88
C THR A 215 3.86 -10.59 11.08
N SER A 216 4.86 -9.80 10.67
CA SER A 216 6.29 -10.10 10.84
C SER A 216 7.07 -8.81 11.14
N TRP A 217 7.62 -8.73 12.35
CA TRP A 217 8.31 -7.55 12.87
C TRP A 217 9.83 -7.58 12.69
N GLU A 218 10.39 -8.74 12.35
CA GLU A 218 11.81 -9.05 12.60
C GLU A 218 12.73 -8.81 11.39
N GLU A 219 12.18 -8.59 10.19
CA GLU A 219 12.93 -8.65 8.92
C GLU A 219 13.26 -7.28 8.29
N LEU A 220 12.55 -6.21 8.67
CA LEU A 220 12.69 -4.91 8.02
C LEU A 220 13.95 -4.17 8.52
N THR A 221 14.94 -4.11 7.63
CA THR A 221 16.21 -3.42 7.84
C THR A 221 16.22 -2.05 7.16
N SER A 222 16.86 -1.09 7.83
CA SER A 222 17.12 0.24 7.28
C SER A 222 18.46 0.30 6.56
N SER A 223 18.53 1.20 5.58
CA SER A 223 19.74 1.57 4.85
C SER A 223 19.99 3.07 4.98
N ASP A 224 21.20 3.51 4.62
CA ASP A 224 21.62 4.92 4.60
C ASP A 224 21.42 5.65 5.95
N VAL A 225 21.57 4.93 7.09
CA VAL A 225 21.42 5.49 8.44
C VAL A 225 22.52 6.53 8.71
N GLN A 226 22.12 7.77 9.04
CA GLN A 226 23.03 8.89 9.27
C GLN A 226 22.58 9.74 10.46
N CYS A 227 23.54 10.06 11.34
CA CYS A 227 23.41 11.11 12.33
C CYS A 227 23.63 12.48 11.66
N VAL A 228 22.56 13.25 11.49
CA VAL A 228 22.61 14.59 10.89
C VAL A 228 22.42 15.65 11.97
N LYS A 229 23.44 16.48 12.14
CA LYS A 229 23.41 17.63 13.03
C LYS A 229 22.60 18.76 12.42
N ASP A 230 21.75 19.38 13.22
CA ASP A 230 21.06 20.62 12.87
C ASP A 230 21.96 21.83 13.17
N ASP A 231 22.20 22.68 12.16
CA ASP A 231 23.03 23.89 12.26
C ASP A 231 22.41 24.98 13.17
N PHE A 232 21.09 24.94 13.41
CA PHE A 232 20.38 25.90 14.25
C PHE A 232 20.32 25.45 15.71
N THR A 233 19.87 24.24 15.99
CA THR A 233 19.74 23.71 17.36
C THR A 233 21.02 23.09 17.92
N TRP A 234 22.01 22.80 17.06
CA TRP A 234 23.26 22.10 17.38
C TRP A 234 23.10 20.65 17.86
N MET A 235 21.90 20.11 17.76
CA MET A 235 21.54 18.74 18.16
C MET A 235 21.57 17.78 16.98
N TYR A 236 21.84 16.50 17.24
CA TYR A 236 21.71 15.46 16.22
C TYR A 236 20.26 14.99 16.04
N SER A 237 19.94 14.61 14.81
CA SER A 237 18.76 13.87 14.37
C SER A 237 19.21 12.62 13.61
N ILE A 238 18.40 11.58 13.57
CA ILE A 238 18.70 10.39 12.76
C ILE A 238 17.89 10.45 11.48
N ARG A 239 18.54 10.21 10.35
CA ARG A 239 17.91 10.03 9.04
C ARG A 239 18.25 8.65 8.50
N PHE A 240 17.28 7.98 7.90
CA PHE A 240 17.49 6.68 7.25
C PHE A 240 16.47 6.45 6.14
N ARG A 241 16.65 5.36 5.40
CA ARG A 241 15.66 4.82 4.46
C ARG A 241 15.37 3.37 4.79
N VAL A 242 14.23 2.87 4.36
CA VAL A 242 13.85 1.46 4.47
C VAL A 242 13.58 0.91 3.09
N ASN A 243 13.76 -0.40 2.92
CA ASN A 243 13.34 -1.06 1.69
C ASN A 243 11.83 -1.28 1.79
N VAL A 244 11.07 -0.56 0.96
CA VAL A 244 9.61 -0.71 0.82
C VAL A 244 9.31 -1.53 -0.42
N GLU A 245 8.26 -2.33 -0.38
CA GLU A 245 7.78 -3.02 -1.58
C GLU A 245 7.11 -2.01 -2.52
N GLU A 246 7.42 -2.06 -3.81
CA GLU A 246 6.84 -1.15 -4.80
C GLU A 246 5.42 -1.63 -5.14
N GLU A 247 4.44 -0.74 -5.01
CA GLU A 247 3.06 -1.01 -5.45
C GLU A 247 2.94 -0.93 -6.97
N MET A 248 2.14 -1.81 -7.57
CA MET A 248 1.80 -1.75 -8.99
C MET A 248 0.28 -1.79 -9.20
N GLU A 249 -0.23 -0.94 -10.11
CA GLU A 249 -1.63 -1.01 -10.54
C GLU A 249 -1.80 -2.18 -11.51
N VAL A 250 -2.70 -3.11 -11.17
CA VAL A 250 -3.07 -4.25 -12.01
C VAL A 250 -4.55 -4.22 -12.38
N LYS A 251 -4.83 -4.71 -13.60
CA LYS A 251 -6.19 -5.02 -14.04
C LYS A 251 -6.55 -6.43 -13.58
N ALA A 252 -7.43 -6.53 -12.60
CA ALA A 252 -7.98 -7.79 -12.12
C ALA A 252 -9.23 -8.19 -12.91
N GLU A 253 -9.42 -9.49 -13.14
CA GLU A 253 -10.57 -10.05 -13.86
C GLU A 253 -11.25 -11.17 -13.08
N MET A 254 -12.57 -11.07 -12.90
CA MET A 254 -13.41 -12.15 -12.36
C MET A 254 -14.30 -12.64 -13.50
N CYS A 255 -14.06 -13.87 -13.96
CA CYS A 255 -14.64 -14.41 -15.19
C CYS A 255 -15.40 -15.72 -14.97
N SER A 256 -16.37 -16.02 -15.83
CA SER A 256 -17.05 -17.32 -15.85
C SER A 256 -17.42 -17.74 -17.27
N ASP A 257 -17.53 -19.04 -17.48
CA ASP A 257 -17.90 -19.65 -18.76
C ASP A 257 -19.42 -19.72 -18.94
N PHE A 258 -19.90 -19.12 -20.03
CA PHE A 258 -21.27 -19.26 -20.55
C PHE A 258 -21.60 -20.69 -20.97
N GLY A 259 -20.59 -21.53 -21.19
CA GLY A 259 -20.74 -22.89 -21.68
C GLY A 259 -21.11 -22.96 -23.16
N VAL A 260 -21.23 -24.19 -23.65
CA VAL A 260 -21.68 -24.51 -25.01
C VAL A 260 -22.85 -25.47 -24.92
N PHE A 261 -23.88 -25.18 -25.72
CA PHE A 261 -24.99 -26.10 -25.97
C PHE A 261 -24.77 -26.84 -27.29
N SER A 262 -24.75 -28.17 -27.23
CA SER A 262 -24.63 -29.03 -28.41
C SER A 262 -25.33 -30.36 -28.12
N ASN A 263 -26.07 -30.90 -29.10
CA ASN A 263 -26.74 -32.21 -29.01
C ASN A 263 -27.53 -32.42 -27.69
N ASN A 264 -28.23 -31.39 -27.22
CA ASN A 264 -29.00 -31.42 -25.98
C ASN A 264 -28.15 -31.63 -24.68
N THR A 265 -26.83 -31.47 -24.79
CA THR A 265 -25.92 -31.33 -23.65
C THR A 265 -25.46 -29.89 -23.50
N TYR A 266 -25.29 -29.45 -22.26
CA TYR A 266 -24.72 -28.17 -21.88
C TYR A 266 -23.41 -28.41 -21.13
N GLU A 267 -22.30 -27.92 -21.65
CA GLU A 267 -20.97 -28.10 -21.06
C GLU A 267 -20.34 -26.76 -20.72
N TYR A 268 -19.77 -26.63 -19.52
CA TYR A 268 -19.05 -25.43 -19.08
C TYR A 268 -17.89 -25.74 -18.11
N TYR A 269 -16.93 -24.81 -18.03
CA TYR A 269 -15.84 -24.83 -17.06
C TYR A 269 -16.18 -24.03 -15.79
N HIS A 270 -15.80 -24.58 -14.63
CA HIS A 270 -15.80 -23.89 -13.34
C HIS A 270 -14.51 -23.08 -13.21
N LEU A 271 -14.62 -21.78 -13.45
CA LEU A 271 -13.57 -20.79 -13.19
C LEU A 271 -13.65 -20.30 -11.73
N PRO A 272 -12.55 -19.78 -11.14
CA PRO A 272 -12.59 -19.21 -9.81
C PRO A 272 -13.56 -18.03 -9.72
N ASN A 273 -14.43 -18.02 -8.69
CA ASN A 273 -15.36 -16.93 -8.44
C ASN A 273 -14.74 -15.81 -7.60
N GLU A 274 -13.51 -15.43 -7.96
CA GLU A 274 -12.67 -14.44 -7.31
C GLU A 274 -12.03 -13.56 -8.40
N TYR A 275 -11.55 -12.37 -8.04
CA TYR A 275 -10.76 -11.56 -8.98
C TYR A 275 -9.39 -12.20 -9.15
N LEU A 276 -9.02 -12.48 -10.40
CA LEU A 276 -7.71 -13.00 -10.78
C LEU A 276 -6.80 -11.85 -11.26
N VAL A 277 -5.53 -11.89 -10.87
CA VAL A 277 -4.47 -10.99 -11.34
C VAL A 277 -3.31 -11.81 -11.90
N GLN A 278 -2.65 -11.30 -12.94
CA GLN A 278 -1.46 -11.92 -13.52
C GLN A 278 -0.21 -11.17 -13.06
N ARG A 279 0.76 -11.89 -12.48
CA ARG A 279 2.06 -11.34 -12.03
C ARG A 279 3.15 -12.38 -12.26
N ASN A 280 4.26 -11.99 -12.88
CA ASN A 280 5.42 -12.85 -13.13
C ASN A 280 5.03 -14.19 -13.79
N GLU A 281 4.23 -14.11 -14.87
CA GLU A 281 3.68 -15.24 -15.64
C GLU A 281 2.70 -16.17 -14.87
N LYS A 282 2.61 -16.04 -13.55
CA LYS A 282 1.64 -16.73 -12.68
C LYS A 282 0.32 -15.97 -12.58
N ILE A 283 -0.72 -16.70 -12.17
CA ILE A 283 -2.06 -16.18 -11.93
C ILE A 283 -2.36 -16.34 -10.44
N TYR A 284 -2.93 -15.31 -9.83
CA TYR A 284 -3.30 -15.28 -8.43
C TYR A 284 -4.77 -14.88 -8.29
N SER A 285 -5.53 -15.56 -7.45
CA SER A 285 -6.79 -15.01 -6.95
C SER A 285 -6.56 -14.05 -5.80
N VAL A 286 -7.48 -13.09 -5.65
CA VAL A 286 -7.42 -12.01 -4.67
C VAL A 286 -8.53 -12.18 -3.64
N ASP A 287 -8.13 -12.38 -2.38
CA ASP A 287 -9.01 -12.34 -1.21
C ASP A 287 -9.44 -10.89 -0.94
N GLY A 288 -10.59 -10.51 -1.50
CA GLY A 288 -11.14 -9.15 -1.41
C GLY A 288 -11.47 -8.67 0.01
N ILE A 289 -11.50 -9.56 1.01
CA ILE A 289 -11.71 -9.20 2.43
C ILE A 289 -10.45 -8.58 3.02
N LYS A 290 -9.26 -8.99 2.54
CA LYS A 290 -7.96 -8.48 2.99
C LYS A 290 -7.49 -7.22 2.24
N CYS A 291 -8.24 -6.77 1.24
CA CYS A 291 -7.93 -5.56 0.52
C CYS A 291 -8.50 -4.32 1.25
N SER A 292 -7.73 -3.25 1.30
CA SER A 292 -8.06 -1.99 1.99
C SER A 292 -8.09 -0.78 1.04
N GLY A 293 -8.51 0.38 1.58
CA GLY A 293 -8.48 1.66 0.87
C GLY A 293 -9.65 1.94 -0.09
N THR A 294 -9.60 3.12 -0.72
CA THR A 294 -10.54 3.60 -1.73
C THR A 294 -9.96 3.39 -3.14
N GLU A 295 -10.82 3.13 -4.13
CA GLU A 295 -10.39 2.64 -5.46
C GLU A 295 -9.23 3.43 -6.11
N PRO A 296 -8.20 2.74 -6.64
CA PRO A 296 -8.00 1.28 -6.63
C PRO A 296 -7.68 0.74 -5.23
N ASN A 297 -8.35 -0.34 -4.83
CA ASN A 297 -8.11 -0.97 -3.53
C ASN A 297 -6.70 -1.56 -3.50
N TYR A 298 -5.99 -1.37 -2.40
CA TYR A 298 -4.72 -2.05 -2.13
C TYR A 298 -4.97 -3.45 -1.59
N CYS A 299 -4.27 -4.44 -2.13
CA CYS A 299 -4.39 -5.85 -1.80
C CYS A 299 -2.99 -6.42 -1.49
N PRO A 300 -2.64 -6.65 -0.20
CA PRO A 300 -1.29 -7.06 0.19
C PRO A 300 -0.97 -8.49 -0.27
N GLU A 301 0.30 -8.89 -0.22
CA GLU A 301 0.77 -10.22 -0.66
C GLU A 301 -0.01 -11.37 0.01
N SER A 302 -0.39 -11.22 1.28
CA SER A 302 -1.18 -12.19 2.06
C SER A 302 -2.65 -12.35 1.59
N SER A 303 -3.09 -11.51 0.65
CA SER A 303 -4.38 -11.63 -0.06
C SER A 303 -4.27 -12.41 -1.38
N LEU A 304 -3.05 -12.64 -1.88
CA LEU A 304 -2.81 -13.34 -3.15
C LEU A 304 -2.67 -14.84 -2.93
N LYS A 305 -3.38 -15.63 -3.73
CA LYS A 305 -3.31 -17.10 -3.73
C LYS A 305 -3.08 -17.60 -5.15
N GLU A 306 -2.01 -18.36 -5.37
CA GLU A 306 -1.67 -18.87 -6.70
C GLU A 306 -2.75 -19.83 -7.22
N GLU A 307 -3.19 -19.63 -8.46
CA GLU A 307 -4.26 -20.38 -9.12
C GLU A 307 -3.78 -20.97 -10.45
N GLU A 308 -4.09 -22.26 -10.67
CA GLU A 308 -3.77 -22.94 -11.93
C GLU A 308 -4.90 -22.80 -12.98
N CYS A 309 -6.15 -22.67 -12.53
CA CYS A 309 -7.34 -22.59 -13.37
C CYS A 309 -7.70 -21.14 -13.69
N SER A 310 -7.81 -20.80 -14.97
CA SER A 310 -8.19 -19.45 -15.41
C SER A 310 -8.80 -19.47 -16.82
N VAL A 311 -9.29 -18.31 -17.28
CA VAL A 311 -9.73 -18.15 -18.68
C VAL A 311 -8.61 -18.37 -19.70
N ASN A 312 -7.35 -18.28 -19.27
CA ASN A 312 -6.17 -18.50 -20.09
C ASN A 312 -5.58 -19.92 -19.96
N ASN A 313 -6.12 -20.72 -19.04
CA ASN A 313 -5.73 -22.11 -18.81
C ASN A 313 -6.93 -22.92 -18.28
N VAL A 314 -7.84 -23.31 -19.17
CA VAL A 314 -9.04 -24.10 -18.80
C VAL A 314 -8.76 -25.59 -18.62
N GLU A 315 -7.60 -26.10 -19.05
CA GLU A 315 -7.24 -27.52 -18.86
C GLU A 315 -7.17 -27.93 -17.38
N LYS A 316 -6.81 -26.98 -16.51
CA LYS A 316 -6.77 -27.16 -15.05
C LYS A 316 -8.11 -26.87 -14.38
N CYS A 317 -9.10 -26.38 -15.12
CA CYS A 317 -10.44 -26.10 -14.60
C CYS A 317 -11.32 -27.35 -14.66
N ARG A 318 -12.11 -27.57 -13.61
CA ARG A 318 -13.14 -28.61 -13.60
C ARG A 318 -14.20 -28.26 -14.64
N SER A 319 -14.50 -29.17 -15.57
CA SER A 319 -15.68 -29.07 -16.44
C SER A 319 -16.92 -29.70 -15.78
N THR A 320 -18.10 -29.38 -16.31
CA THR A 320 -19.36 -30.06 -15.98
C THR A 320 -20.21 -30.12 -17.23
N THR A 321 -20.81 -31.29 -17.46
CA THR A 321 -21.68 -31.58 -18.60
C THR A 321 -23.04 -32.01 -18.08
N GLU A 322 -24.07 -31.28 -18.46
CA GLU A 322 -25.46 -31.50 -18.08
C GLU A 322 -26.30 -31.90 -19.28
N ILE A 323 -27.24 -32.82 -19.11
CA ILE A 323 -28.11 -33.32 -20.18
C ILE A 323 -29.47 -32.64 -20.03
N LEU A 324 -29.77 -31.68 -20.90
CA LEU A 324 -30.90 -30.76 -20.74
C LEU A 324 -32.28 -31.41 -20.92
N THR A 325 -32.38 -32.61 -21.53
CA THR A 325 -33.65 -33.38 -21.54
C THR A 325 -34.06 -33.92 -20.17
N PHE A 326 -33.10 -34.13 -19.26
CA PHE A 326 -33.39 -34.63 -17.91
C PHE A 326 -33.55 -33.49 -16.90
N LEU A 327 -32.98 -32.31 -17.18
CA LEU A 327 -33.20 -31.11 -16.39
C LEU A 327 -34.53 -30.46 -16.77
N ARG A 328 -35.37 -30.20 -15.76
CA ARG A 328 -36.60 -29.42 -15.93
C ARG A 328 -36.34 -27.91 -15.93
N HIS A 329 -35.24 -27.53 -15.28
CA HIS A 329 -34.82 -26.16 -15.05
C HIS A 329 -33.33 -26.13 -14.71
N LEU A 330 -32.65 -25.07 -15.11
CA LEU A 330 -31.25 -24.73 -14.84
C LEU A 330 -31.13 -23.20 -14.81
N SER A 331 -30.53 -22.66 -13.75
CA SER A 331 -30.10 -21.25 -13.68
C SER A 331 -28.67 -21.15 -13.15
N ARG A 332 -27.86 -20.25 -13.73
CA ARG A 332 -26.49 -19.95 -13.28
C ARG A 332 -26.26 -18.43 -13.28
N ASN A 333 -25.82 -17.89 -12.16
CA ASN A 333 -25.30 -16.53 -12.07
C ASN A 333 -23.84 -16.49 -12.51
N LEU A 334 -23.50 -15.51 -13.33
CA LEU A 334 -22.16 -15.20 -13.83
C LEU A 334 -21.82 -13.72 -13.53
N PRO A 335 -20.54 -13.30 -13.54
CA PRO A 335 -20.11 -11.96 -13.13
C PRO A 335 -20.79 -10.75 -13.81
N THR A 336 -21.33 -10.94 -15.02
CA THR A 336 -22.04 -9.92 -15.80
C THR A 336 -23.33 -10.44 -16.44
N ALA A 337 -23.80 -11.63 -16.04
CA ALA A 337 -24.85 -12.31 -16.79
C ALA A 337 -25.58 -13.42 -16.02
N VAL A 338 -26.70 -13.89 -16.55
CA VAL A 338 -27.43 -15.08 -16.10
C VAL A 338 -27.60 -16.05 -17.27
N VAL A 339 -27.31 -17.32 -17.03
CA VAL A 339 -27.70 -18.42 -17.93
C VAL A 339 -28.99 -19.04 -17.40
N TYR A 340 -29.97 -19.28 -18.26
CA TYR A 340 -31.21 -19.97 -17.91
C TYR A 340 -31.62 -20.98 -18.98
N TYR A 341 -32.15 -22.11 -18.53
CA TYR A 341 -32.93 -23.05 -19.34
C TYR A 341 -34.09 -23.57 -18.49
N GLY A 342 -35.32 -23.61 -19.04
CA GLY A 342 -36.50 -23.96 -18.26
C GLY A 342 -37.81 -23.78 -19.02
N PRO A 343 -38.97 -23.91 -18.34
CA PRO A 343 -40.29 -23.75 -18.93
C PRO A 343 -40.58 -22.29 -19.32
N GLU A 344 -41.76 -22.05 -19.90
CA GLU A 344 -42.21 -20.70 -20.23
C GLU A 344 -42.61 -19.97 -18.94
N GLU A 345 -41.79 -19.01 -18.52
CA GLU A 345 -42.05 -18.14 -17.38
C GLU A 345 -42.19 -16.68 -17.81
N LYS A 346 -42.67 -15.82 -16.90
CA LYS A 346 -42.67 -14.37 -17.12
C LYS A 346 -41.32 -13.79 -16.71
N TRP A 347 -40.78 -12.94 -17.58
CA TRP A 347 -39.49 -12.31 -17.40
C TRP A 347 -39.68 -10.81 -17.20
N ALA A 348 -39.04 -10.26 -16.18
CA ALA A 348 -38.95 -8.81 -15.98
C ALA A 348 -37.50 -8.42 -15.74
N LEU A 349 -36.97 -7.54 -16.58
CA LEU A 349 -35.71 -6.85 -16.34
C LEU A 349 -36.05 -5.50 -15.68
N ILE A 350 -35.63 -5.33 -14.44
CA ILE A 350 -35.92 -4.18 -13.59
C ILE A 350 -34.62 -3.38 -13.45
N GLY A 351 -34.54 -2.27 -14.19
CA GLY A 351 -33.51 -1.24 -14.04
C GLY A 351 -34.19 0.12 -13.82
N GLU A 352 -33.79 1.16 -14.55
CA GLU A 352 -34.52 2.46 -14.57
C GLU A 352 -35.97 2.31 -15.05
N THR A 353 -36.27 1.31 -15.89
CA THR A 353 -37.61 0.97 -16.36
C THR A 353 -37.82 -0.53 -16.35
N GLU A 354 -38.97 -1.02 -15.86
CA GLU A 354 -39.33 -2.44 -15.93
C GLU A 354 -39.66 -2.83 -17.39
N ARG A 355 -38.87 -3.74 -17.94
CA ARG A 355 -39.05 -4.30 -19.30
C ARG A 355 -39.46 -5.76 -19.18
N ASN A 356 -40.69 -6.05 -19.61
CA ASN A 356 -41.25 -7.41 -19.57
C ASN A 356 -40.98 -8.15 -20.89
N TYR A 357 -40.57 -9.41 -20.80
CA TYR A 357 -40.29 -10.26 -21.96
C TYR A 357 -41.02 -11.61 -21.82
N THR A 358 -41.33 -12.21 -22.96
CA THR A 358 -41.75 -13.62 -23.07
C THR A 358 -40.71 -14.32 -23.91
N VAL A 359 -40.15 -15.41 -23.39
CA VAL A 359 -39.04 -16.14 -24.04
C VAL A 359 -39.48 -17.59 -24.24
N PRO A 360 -39.29 -18.18 -25.43
CA PRO A 360 -39.82 -19.51 -25.73
C PRO A 360 -39.21 -20.59 -24.80
N PRO A 361 -40.02 -21.55 -24.35
CA PRO A 361 -39.62 -22.57 -23.37
C PRO A 361 -38.52 -23.49 -23.90
N PHE A 362 -37.74 -24.05 -22.98
CA PHE A 362 -36.68 -25.04 -23.22
C PHE A 362 -35.63 -24.59 -24.24
N ASN A 363 -35.31 -23.30 -24.25
CA ASN A 363 -34.14 -22.75 -24.92
C ASN A 363 -33.10 -22.37 -23.85
N LEU A 364 -31.81 -22.55 -24.18
CA LEU A 364 -30.72 -22.02 -23.36
C LEU A 364 -30.54 -20.54 -23.69
N LEU A 365 -30.58 -19.70 -22.67
CA LEU A 365 -30.69 -18.25 -22.78
C LEU A 365 -29.59 -17.57 -21.97
N TYR A 366 -29.10 -16.45 -22.51
CA TYR A 366 -28.02 -15.66 -21.95
C TYR A 366 -28.47 -14.22 -21.76
N PHE A 367 -28.62 -13.79 -20.51
CA PHE A 367 -29.01 -12.43 -20.17
C PHE A 367 -27.79 -11.69 -19.65
N LEU A 368 -27.28 -10.73 -20.42
CA LEU A 368 -26.31 -9.76 -19.90
C LEU A 368 -27.05 -8.80 -18.96
N LEU A 369 -26.50 -8.55 -17.77
CA LEU A 369 -27.07 -7.63 -16.79
C LEU A 369 -26.10 -6.48 -16.55
N GLU A 370 -26.58 -5.24 -16.61
CA GLU A 370 -25.83 -4.07 -16.19
C GLU A 370 -25.81 -3.95 -14.65
N GLU A 371 -24.94 -3.10 -14.10
CA GLU A 371 -24.76 -2.99 -12.65
C GLU A 371 -25.96 -2.28 -12.01
N GLY A 372 -26.58 -2.90 -11.00
CA GLY A 372 -27.86 -2.45 -10.44
C GLY A 372 -29.11 -2.92 -11.20
N GLU A 373 -28.99 -3.66 -12.31
CA GLU A 373 -30.15 -4.33 -12.92
C GLU A 373 -30.54 -5.60 -12.15
N VAL A 374 -31.85 -5.86 -12.09
CA VAL A 374 -32.43 -7.05 -11.49
C VAL A 374 -33.24 -7.83 -12.53
N LEU A 375 -32.87 -9.08 -12.77
CA LEU A 375 -33.63 -10.01 -13.60
C LEU A 375 -34.54 -10.87 -12.72
N ARG A 376 -35.84 -10.84 -12.97
CA ARG A 376 -36.82 -11.75 -12.35
C ARG A 376 -37.34 -12.73 -13.39
N ILE A 377 -37.22 -14.02 -13.09
CA ILE A 377 -37.73 -15.13 -13.91
C ILE A 377 -38.71 -15.92 -13.06
N GLY A 378 -40.01 -15.78 -13.33
CA GLY A 378 -41.07 -16.42 -12.54
C GLY A 378 -41.03 -16.00 -11.07
N ARG A 379 -40.42 -16.84 -10.21
CA ARG A 379 -40.18 -16.56 -8.78
C ARG A 379 -38.71 -16.33 -8.43
N GLU A 380 -37.77 -16.69 -9.32
CA GLU A 380 -36.34 -16.49 -9.11
C GLU A 380 -35.97 -15.03 -9.40
N THR A 381 -35.01 -14.51 -8.64
CA THR A 381 -34.54 -13.11 -8.77
C THR A 381 -33.03 -13.10 -8.73
N PHE A 382 -32.44 -12.43 -9.72
CA PHE A 382 -31.00 -12.35 -9.94
C PHE A 382 -30.62 -10.87 -9.94
N ILE A 383 -29.66 -10.50 -9.11
CA ILE A 383 -29.29 -9.11 -8.80
C ILE A 383 -27.80 -8.97 -9.11
N ARG A 384 -27.39 -7.83 -9.68
CA ARG A 384 -25.98 -7.50 -9.94
C ARG A 384 -25.52 -6.27 -9.17
#